data_AF-A0AAD4HED7-F1
#
_entry.id   AF-A0AAD4HED7-F1
#
_cell.length_a   1.000
_cell.length_b   1.000
_cell.length_c   1.000
_cell.angle_alpha   90.00
_cell.angle_beta   90.00
_cell.angle_gamma   90.00
#
_symmetry.space_group_name_H-M   'P 1'
#
loop_
_entity.id
_entity.type
_entity.pdbx_description
1 polymer ?
#
loop_
_entity_poly.entity_id
_entity_poly.type
_entity_poly.pdbx_seq_one_letter_code
_entity_poly.pdbx_strand_id
1 'polypeptide(L)'
;SSVKAGIRDRTTAFIVSENSWPSFMYENYEADTKNLERGLFKSKLLIMGLKAIFTSPSSANEVDGEGDGADIIENNRHTRRRTNQAKVKTCVASIIGMRKVTPRAIAYAACQIRFALSNLTSWRTVDGDFDYHLFWNNVVDFFKDAPGPAA
;
A
#
# COMPACT_ATOMS: atom_id res chain seq x y z
N SER A 1 27.84 35.85 16.02
CA SER A 1 27.62 34.61 16.78
C SER A 1 26.14 34.30 16.80
N SER A 2 25.64 33.66 15.74
CA SER A 2 24.22 33.49 15.47
C SER A 2 23.93 32.01 15.25
N VAL A 3 23.43 31.34 16.28
CA VAL A 3 22.96 29.94 16.23
C VAL A 3 21.53 29.81 16.77
N LYS A 4 20.78 30.92 16.75
CA LYS A 4 19.34 30.97 17.10
C LYS A 4 18.52 31.54 15.95
N ALA A 5 18.51 30.85 14.82
CA ALA A 5 17.49 31.00 13.78
C ALA A 5 17.61 29.81 12.84
N GLY A 6 16.67 28.85 12.92
CA GLY A 6 16.68 27.73 11.98
C GLY A 6 16.10 26.40 12.44
N ILE A 7 15.29 26.32 13.52
CA ILE A 7 14.41 25.15 13.72
C ILE A 7 13.14 25.37 12.88
N ARG A 8 13.32 25.46 11.57
CA ARG A 8 12.26 25.56 10.56
C ARG A 8 12.83 25.22 9.19
N ASP A 9 13.74 24.27 9.14
CA ASP A 9 14.17 23.69 7.89
C ASP A 9 13.80 22.20 7.96
N ARG A 10 12.74 21.86 7.22
CA ARG A 10 12.42 20.46 6.96
C ARG A 10 13.61 19.91 6.22
N THR A 11 14.44 19.16 6.92
CA THR A 11 15.64 18.52 6.41
C THR A 11 15.33 17.83 5.08
N THR A 12 15.72 18.48 3.99
CA THR A 12 15.80 17.97 2.62
C THR A 12 16.94 16.96 2.52
N ALA A 13 16.84 15.86 3.28
CA ALA A 13 17.77 14.73 3.19
C ALA A 13 17.07 13.40 2.85
N PHE A 14 15.73 13.42 2.71
CA PHE A 14 14.95 12.29 2.22
C PHE A 14 13.92 12.80 1.21
N ILE A 15 14.42 13.34 0.09
CA ILE A 15 13.55 13.46 -1.08
C ILE A 15 13.22 12.02 -1.46
N VAL A 16 12.02 11.56 -1.11
CA VAL A 16 11.43 10.35 -1.69
C VAL A 16 11.26 10.70 -3.16
N SER A 17 12.32 10.47 -3.94
CA SER A 17 12.29 10.67 -5.37
C SER A 17 11.17 9.78 -5.92
N GLU A 18 10.45 10.32 -6.88
CA GLU A 18 9.42 9.71 -7.74
C GLU A 18 9.85 8.35 -8.31
N ASN A 19 11.17 8.09 -8.33
CA ASN A 19 11.81 6.87 -8.80
C ASN A 19 12.11 5.85 -7.69
N SER A 20 11.73 6.14 -6.45
CA SER A 20 11.90 5.24 -5.30
C SER A 20 10.56 4.66 -4.87
N TRP A 21 10.46 3.33 -4.86
CA TRP A 21 9.30 2.64 -4.34
C TRP A 21 9.13 2.93 -2.84
N PRO A 22 7.96 3.38 -2.38
CA PRO A 22 7.69 3.54 -0.96
C PRO A 22 7.96 2.25 -0.15
N SER A 23 8.51 2.39 1.06
CA SER A 23 8.81 1.26 1.96
C SER A 23 7.61 0.34 2.18
N PHE A 24 6.40 0.88 2.23
CA PHE A 24 5.18 0.09 2.39
C PHE A 24 4.93 -0.89 1.23
N MET A 25 5.69 -0.85 0.14
CA MET A 25 5.59 -1.80 -0.97
C MET A 25 6.48 -3.03 -0.78
N TYR A 26 7.48 -2.95 0.10
CA TYR A 26 8.43 -4.02 0.34
C TYR A 26 7.97 -5.00 1.42
N GLU A 27 8.36 -6.26 1.26
CA GLU A 27 8.36 -7.25 2.33
C GLU A 27 9.05 -6.69 3.57
N ASN A 28 8.43 -6.85 4.74
CA ASN A 28 8.89 -6.29 6.02
C ASN A 28 9.13 -4.77 6.04
N TYR A 29 8.67 -4.05 5.01
CA TYR A 29 8.87 -2.62 4.81
C TYR A 29 10.34 -2.21 4.66
N GLU A 30 11.22 -3.15 4.28
CA GLU A 30 12.64 -2.93 4.11
C GLU A 30 13.05 -3.12 2.64
N ALA A 31 13.65 -2.09 2.06
CA ALA A 31 14.22 -2.16 0.71
C ALA A 31 15.65 -2.68 0.77
N ASP A 32 15.95 -3.75 0.02
CA ASP A 32 17.32 -4.25 -0.12
C ASP A 32 18.11 -3.32 -1.06
N THR A 33 19.06 -2.57 -0.50
CA THR A 33 19.90 -1.61 -1.24
C THR A 33 20.73 -2.25 -2.36
N LYS A 34 20.96 -3.57 -2.30
CA LYS A 34 21.69 -4.32 -3.33
C LYS A 34 20.75 -4.86 -4.43
N ASN A 35 19.46 -5.00 -4.12
CA ASN A 35 18.44 -5.48 -5.05
C ASN A 35 17.07 -4.90 -4.68
N LEU A 36 16.71 -3.77 -5.30
CA LEU A 36 15.45 -3.06 -5.04
C LEU A 36 14.19 -3.80 -5.54
N GLU A 37 14.32 -4.88 -6.30
CA GLU A 37 13.17 -5.71 -6.70
C GLU A 37 12.90 -6.80 -5.65
N ARG A 38 13.88 -7.10 -4.79
CA ARG A 38 13.72 -8.07 -3.72
C ARG A 38 12.69 -7.58 -2.72
N GLY A 39 11.66 -8.40 -2.52
CA GLY A 39 10.57 -8.07 -1.60
C GLY A 39 9.58 -7.03 -2.15
N LEU A 40 9.81 -6.46 -3.34
CA LEU A 40 8.93 -5.45 -3.90
C LEU A 40 7.54 -6.03 -4.22
N PHE A 41 6.49 -5.25 -3.92
CA PHE A 41 5.08 -5.65 -3.99
C PHE A 41 4.67 -6.83 -3.09
N LYS A 42 5.52 -7.24 -2.14
CA LYS A 42 5.24 -8.34 -1.20
C LYS A 42 4.90 -7.87 0.21
N SER A 43 4.70 -6.58 0.41
CA SER A 43 4.33 -6.09 1.73
C SER A 43 2.98 -6.61 2.18
N LYS A 44 2.89 -6.87 3.48
CA LYS A 44 1.63 -7.27 4.10
C LYS A 44 0.55 -6.18 3.95
N LEU A 45 0.94 -4.91 4.11
CA LEU A 45 0.02 -3.79 4.00
C LEU A 45 -0.62 -3.71 2.61
N LEU A 46 0.14 -3.98 1.54
CA LEU A 46 -0.36 -4.02 0.18
C LEU A 46 -1.37 -5.16 -0.03
N ILE A 47 -1.06 -6.35 0.48
CA ILE A 47 -1.96 -7.51 0.42
C ILE A 47 -3.26 -7.22 1.18
N MET A 48 -3.16 -6.64 2.38
CA MET A 48 -4.31 -6.26 3.20
C MET A 48 -5.18 -5.21 2.50
N GLY A 49 -4.57 -4.15 1.94
CA GLY A 49 -5.30 -3.11 1.22
C GLY A 49 -5.99 -3.65 -0.04
N LEU A 50 -5.31 -4.50 -0.82
CA LEU A 50 -5.89 -5.14 -1.99
C LEU A 50 -7.12 -5.99 -1.62
N LYS A 51 -7.01 -6.82 -0.57
CA LYS A 51 -8.13 -7.62 -0.07
C LYS A 51 -9.26 -6.75 0.47
N ALA A 52 -8.96 -5.71 1.23
CA ALA A 52 -9.96 -4.80 1.79
C ALA A 52 -10.77 -4.08 0.68
N ILE A 53 -10.11 -3.68 -0.40
CA ILE A 53 -10.73 -2.99 -1.54
C ILE A 53 -11.56 -3.95 -2.39
N PHE A 54 -10.97 -5.09 -2.78
CA PHE A 54 -11.53 -5.91 -3.85
C PHE A 54 -12.33 -7.12 -3.36
N THR A 55 -12.02 -7.66 -2.18
CA THR A 55 -12.70 -8.84 -1.65
C THR A 55 -13.60 -8.47 -0.47
N SER A 56 -13.07 -8.52 0.74
CA SER A 56 -13.82 -8.12 1.92
C SER A 56 -12.88 -7.65 3.04
N PRO A 57 -13.35 -6.76 3.93
CA PRO A 57 -12.60 -6.39 5.13
C PRO A 57 -12.22 -7.61 5.99
N SER A 58 -13.07 -8.63 6.03
CA SER A 58 -12.79 -9.88 6.76
C SER A 58 -11.60 -10.64 6.18
N SER A 59 -11.49 -10.71 4.84
CA SER A 59 -10.36 -11.38 4.17
C SER A 59 -9.02 -10.68 4.42
N ALA A 60 -9.03 -9.36 4.65
CA ALA A 60 -7.81 -8.63 5.02
C ALA A 60 -7.32 -9.00 6.44
N ASN A 61 -8.22 -9.41 7.34
CA ASN A 61 -7.86 -9.84 8.71
C ASN A 61 -7.30 -11.27 8.78
N GLU A 62 -7.38 -12.04 7.69
CA GLU A 62 -6.78 -13.38 7.56
C GLU A 62 -5.30 -13.32 7.16
N VAL A 63 -4.75 -12.13 6.94
CA VAL A 63 -3.31 -12.00 6.66
C VAL A 63 -2.59 -11.98 8.01
N ASP A 64 -1.74 -12.96 8.28
CA ASP A 64 -1.00 -13.11 9.55
C ASP A 64 -0.04 -11.94 9.80
N GLY A 65 -0.01 -11.40 11.03
CA GLY A 65 0.77 -10.20 11.41
C GLY A 65 2.16 -10.55 11.90
N GLU A 66 3.17 -10.14 11.14
CA GLU A 66 4.58 -10.27 11.53
C GLU A 66 5.17 -8.91 11.90
N GLY A 67 4.57 -8.21 12.87
CA GLY A 67 5.12 -6.96 13.40
C GLY A 67 4.52 -6.59 14.75
N ASP A 68 5.14 -5.64 15.46
CA ASP A 68 4.77 -5.12 16.79
C ASP A 68 3.33 -4.55 16.91
N GLY A 69 2.59 -4.53 15.80
CA GLY A 69 1.16 -4.20 15.75
C GLY A 69 0.23 -5.43 15.68
N ALA A 70 0.76 -6.65 15.70
CA ALA A 70 -0.03 -7.89 15.75
C ALA A 70 -0.98 -7.89 16.96
N ASP A 71 -0.50 -7.37 18.08
CA ASP A 71 -1.20 -7.25 19.36
C ASP A 71 -2.44 -6.33 19.27
N ILE A 72 -2.37 -5.28 18.43
CA ILE A 72 -3.50 -4.37 18.18
C ILE A 72 -4.62 -5.06 17.39
N ILE A 73 -4.25 -5.96 16.47
CA ILE A 73 -5.19 -6.75 15.68
C ILE A 73 -5.84 -7.82 16.57
N GLU A 74 -5.09 -8.45 17.48
CA GLU A 74 -5.63 -9.43 18.43
C GLU A 74 -6.59 -8.84 19.47
N ASN A 75 -6.31 -7.65 20.00
CA ASN A 75 -7.23 -6.96 20.92
C ASN A 75 -8.53 -6.51 20.25
N ASN A 76 -8.52 -6.21 18.94
CA ASN A 76 -9.74 -5.96 18.17
C ASN A 76 -10.49 -7.24 17.76
N ARG A 77 -9.85 -8.41 17.87
CA ARG A 77 -10.40 -9.74 17.54
C ARG A 77 -11.49 -10.16 18.53
N HIS A 78 -11.32 -9.81 19.82
CA HIS A 78 -12.30 -10.13 20.87
C HIS A 78 -13.57 -9.27 20.79
N THR A 79 -13.46 -7.99 20.40
CA THR A 79 -14.61 -7.08 20.35
C THR A 79 -15.52 -7.30 19.12
N ARG A 80 -15.05 -8.01 18.08
CA ARG A 80 -15.79 -8.18 16.81
C ARG A 80 -16.52 -9.51 16.62
N ARG A 81 -16.62 -10.34 17.66
CA ARG A 81 -17.31 -11.64 17.57
C ARG A 81 -18.83 -11.55 17.35
N ARG A 82 -19.44 -10.36 17.32
CA ARG A 82 -20.86 -10.19 17.01
C ARG A 82 -21.14 -8.87 16.30
N THR A 83 -21.12 -8.89 14.97
CA THR A 83 -22.17 -8.20 14.24
C THR A 83 -22.65 -9.15 13.15
N ASN A 84 -23.95 -9.47 13.16
CA ASN A 84 -24.66 -10.09 12.05
C ASN A 84 -24.68 -9.11 10.88
N GLN A 85 -23.53 -8.78 10.29
CA GLN A 85 -23.52 -8.04 9.05
C GLN A 85 -24.02 -8.99 7.97
N ALA A 86 -25.16 -8.62 7.40
CA ALA A 86 -25.80 -9.32 6.29
C ALA A 86 -24.73 -9.75 5.30
N LYS A 87 -24.74 -11.03 4.89
CA LYS A 87 -23.88 -11.55 3.84
C LYS A 87 -23.96 -10.60 2.65
N VAL A 88 -22.94 -9.76 2.45
CA VAL A 88 -22.77 -9.01 1.22
C VAL A 88 -22.56 -10.08 0.15
N LYS A 89 -23.58 -10.29 -0.70
CA LYS A 89 -23.66 -11.44 -1.61
C LYS A 89 -22.58 -11.41 -2.70
N THR A 90 -21.82 -10.32 -2.81
CA THR A 90 -20.86 -10.09 -3.89
C THR A 90 -19.79 -9.09 -3.46
N CYS A 91 -18.51 -9.43 -3.63
CA CYS A 91 -17.40 -8.49 -3.43
C CYS A 91 -17.14 -7.63 -4.68
N VAL A 92 -16.36 -6.55 -4.54
CA VAL A 92 -16.00 -5.66 -5.67
C VAL A 92 -15.38 -6.45 -6.82
N ALA A 93 -14.49 -7.40 -6.52
CA ALA A 93 -13.89 -8.29 -7.52
C ALA A 93 -14.97 -9.07 -8.31
N SER A 94 -16.01 -9.58 -7.65
CA SER A 94 -17.13 -10.24 -8.33
C SER A 94 -17.95 -9.25 -9.16
N ILE A 95 -18.19 -8.03 -8.64
CA ILE A 95 -18.96 -6.99 -9.34
C ILE A 95 -18.26 -6.58 -10.65
N ILE A 96 -16.93 -6.46 -10.63
CA ILE A 96 -16.13 -6.06 -11.80
C ILE A 96 -15.61 -7.26 -12.61
N GLY A 97 -15.98 -8.49 -12.25
CA GLY A 97 -15.52 -9.72 -12.92
C GLY A 97 -14.01 -10.00 -12.79
N MET A 98 -13.34 -9.45 -11.78
CA MET A 98 -11.90 -9.64 -11.56
C MET A 98 -11.59 -11.03 -11.00
N ARG A 99 -11.17 -11.93 -11.89
CA ARG A 99 -10.74 -13.31 -11.55
C ARG A 99 -9.25 -13.44 -11.25
N LYS A 100 -8.44 -12.49 -11.73
CA LYS A 100 -7.01 -12.35 -11.47
C LYS A 100 -6.72 -10.90 -11.14
N VAL A 101 -5.82 -10.66 -10.21
CA VAL A 101 -5.37 -9.32 -9.86
C VAL A 101 -4.65 -8.72 -11.07
N THR A 102 -5.07 -7.51 -11.47
CA THR A 102 -4.47 -6.80 -12.61
C THR A 102 -3.39 -5.83 -12.12
N PRO A 103 -2.42 -5.45 -12.99
CA PRO A 103 -1.47 -4.38 -12.68
C PRO A 103 -2.14 -3.10 -12.19
N ARG A 104 -3.27 -2.73 -12.81
CA ARG A 104 -4.07 -1.56 -12.44
C ARG A 104 -4.72 -1.71 -11.06
N ALA A 105 -5.14 -2.91 -10.67
CA ALA A 105 -5.66 -3.16 -9.33
C ALA A 105 -4.57 -3.00 -8.25
N ILE A 106 -3.34 -3.42 -8.56
CA ILE A 106 -2.18 -3.25 -7.66
C ILE A 106 -1.82 -1.77 -7.54
N ALA A 107 -1.73 -1.05 -8.66
CA ALA A 107 -1.49 0.39 -8.69
C ALA A 107 -2.55 1.15 -7.89
N TYR A 108 -3.82 0.78 -8.04
CA TYR A 108 -4.92 1.36 -7.28
C TYR A 108 -4.75 1.15 -5.78
N ALA A 109 -4.54 -0.09 -5.34
CA ALA A 109 -4.32 -0.38 -3.93
C ALA A 109 -3.11 0.37 -3.36
N ALA A 110 -2.00 0.43 -4.10
CA ALA A 110 -0.81 1.16 -3.68
C ALA A 110 -1.08 2.66 -3.51
N CYS A 111 -1.81 3.29 -4.44
CA CYS A 111 -2.17 4.70 -4.33
C CYS A 111 -3.10 4.94 -3.12
N GLN A 112 -4.09 4.06 -2.90
CA GLN A 112 -5.00 4.16 -1.76
C GLN A 112 -4.27 4.03 -0.42
N ILE A 113 -3.32 3.10 -0.32
CA ILE A 113 -2.51 2.91 0.90
C ILE A 113 -1.62 4.13 1.13
N ARG A 114 -0.93 4.64 0.09
CA ARG A 114 -0.11 5.83 0.22
C ARG A 114 -0.93 7.02 0.71
N PHE A 115 -2.12 7.23 0.16
CA PHE A 115 -3.05 8.27 0.61
C PHE A 115 -3.45 8.07 2.08
N ALA A 116 -3.81 6.85 2.47
CA ALA A 116 -4.18 6.52 3.86
C ALA A 116 -3.02 6.71 4.86
N LEU A 117 -1.77 6.58 4.41
CA LEU A 117 -0.57 6.83 5.21
C LEU A 117 -0.11 8.30 5.17
N SER A 118 -0.67 9.11 4.28
CA SER A 118 -0.32 10.52 4.15
C SER A 118 -1.08 11.37 5.17
N ASN A 119 -0.61 12.60 5.40
CA ASN A 119 -1.36 13.59 6.19
C ASN A 119 -2.36 14.38 5.31
N LEU A 120 -2.73 13.86 4.14
CA LEU A 120 -3.66 14.52 3.24
C LEU A 120 -5.10 14.35 3.73
N THR A 121 -5.87 15.43 3.62
CA THR A 121 -7.31 15.42 3.90
C THR A 121 -8.15 15.18 2.65
N SER A 122 -7.55 15.30 1.45
CA SER A 122 -8.24 15.17 0.17
C SER A 122 -7.32 14.60 -0.90
N TRP A 123 -7.87 13.78 -1.78
CA TRP A 123 -7.13 13.20 -2.90
C TRP A 123 -6.75 14.27 -3.92
N ARG A 124 -5.49 14.24 -4.39
CA ARG A 124 -4.95 15.13 -5.42
C ARG A 124 -4.00 14.35 -6.30
N THR A 125 -3.86 14.77 -7.57
CA THR A 125 -2.91 14.14 -8.51
C THR A 125 -1.46 14.34 -8.06
N VAL A 126 -1.15 15.53 -7.55
CA VAL A 126 0.17 15.87 -7.01
C VAL A 126 -0.01 16.32 -5.57
N ASP A 127 0.73 15.68 -4.66
CA ASP A 127 0.82 16.02 -3.25
C ASP A 127 2.25 16.38 -2.86
N GLY A 128 2.53 17.68 -2.73
CA GLY A 128 3.88 18.17 -2.48
C GLY A 128 4.82 17.68 -3.59
N ASP A 129 5.73 16.79 -3.21
CA ASP A 129 6.72 16.19 -4.11
C ASP A 129 6.30 14.81 -4.66
N PHE A 130 5.07 14.36 -4.41
CA PHE A 130 4.59 13.04 -4.83
C PHE A 130 3.51 13.13 -5.91
N ASP A 131 3.82 12.63 -7.11
CA ASP A 131 2.87 12.52 -8.23
C ASP A 131 2.22 11.12 -8.26
N TYR A 132 0.93 11.06 -7.96
CA TYR A 132 0.13 9.83 -7.99
C TYR A 132 -0.07 9.28 -9.40
N HIS A 133 -0.09 10.14 -10.42
CA HIS A 133 -0.22 9.71 -11.82
C HIS A 133 1.07 9.03 -12.30
N LEU A 134 2.23 9.62 -11.99
CA LEU A 134 3.52 8.99 -12.29
C LEU A 134 3.69 7.68 -11.51
N PHE A 135 3.39 7.69 -10.21
CA PHE A 135 3.45 6.49 -9.38
C PHE A 135 2.55 5.36 -9.90
N TRP A 136 1.32 5.69 -10.29
CA TRP A 136 0.41 4.73 -10.92
C TRP A 136 1.02 4.11 -12.17
N ASN A 137 1.55 4.93 -13.09
CA ASN A 137 2.13 4.46 -14.33
C ASN A 137 3.34 3.55 -14.07
N ASN A 138 4.24 3.95 -13.16
CA ASN A 138 5.39 3.14 -12.76
C ASN A 138 4.95 1.74 -12.28
N VAL A 139 3.94 1.65 -11.40
CA VAL A 139 3.43 0.34 -10.93
C VAL A 139 2.87 -0.48 -12.09
N VAL A 140 2.06 0.15 -12.93
CA VAL A 140 1.41 -0.55 -14.05
C VAL A 140 2.45 -1.07 -15.04
N ASP A 141 3.46 -0.27 -15.37
CA ASP A 141 4.49 -0.61 -16.34
C ASP A 141 5.43 -1.69 -15.81
N PHE A 142 5.79 -1.67 -14.52
CA PHE A 142 6.55 -2.75 -13.87
C PHE A 142 5.94 -4.14 -14.12
N PHE A 143 4.61 -4.28 -14.05
CA PHE A 143 3.93 -5.55 -14.29
C PHE A 143 3.56 -5.83 -15.76
N LYS A 144 3.67 -4.84 -16.66
CA LYS A 144 3.54 -5.08 -18.10
C LYS A 144 4.85 -5.55 -18.72
N ASP A 145 5.97 -5.01 -18.24
CA ASP A 145 7.31 -5.29 -18.75
C ASP A 145 7.92 -6.57 -18.16
N ALA A 146 7.32 -7.11 -17.10
CA ALA A 146 7.67 -8.44 -16.60
C ALA A 146 7.33 -9.50 -17.68
N PRO A 147 8.32 -10.21 -18.25
CA PRO A 147 8.03 -11.30 -19.17
C PRO A 147 7.12 -12.29 -18.44
N GLY A 148 5.97 -12.59 -19.04
CA GLY A 148 5.11 -13.67 -18.55
C GLY A 148 5.94 -14.95 -18.39
N PRO A 149 5.50 -15.90 -17.53
CA PRO A 149 6.23 -17.16 -17.36
C PRO A 149 6.50 -17.73 -18.75
N ALA A 150 7.77 -17.95 -19.10
CA ALA A 150 8.11 -18.69 -20.29
C ALA A 150 7.37 -20.01 -20.22
N ALA A 151 6.43 -20.20 -21.16
CA ALA A 151 5.59 -21.38 -21.25
C ALA A 151 6.42 -22.63 -21.56
#